data_AF-A0A3M7IBK9-F1
#
_entry.id   AF-A0A3M7IBK9-F1
#
_cell.length_a   1.000
_cell.length_b   1.000
_cell.length_c   1.000
_cell.angle_alpha   90.00
_cell.angle_beta   90.00
_cell.angle_gamma   90.00
#
_symmetry.space_group_name_H-M   'P 1'
#
loop_
_entity.id
_entity.type
_entity.pdbx_description
1 polymer ?
#
loop_
_entity_poly.entity_id
_entity_poly.type
_entity_poly.pdbx_seq_one_letter_code
_entity_poly.pdbx_strand_id
1 'polypeptide(L)'
;MDQIILFGDNLTEQSFTQHQPTTFAWGAALSALYARRLDIINRGLSGYNSTQALRALPLCLPEPTQTSLRLLTIAFGTNDARIPNSPGGPDQSVSVPEFVRNLRDMGSHPAVRAHADTVKFVFITPPPVDERRLARADAEKYGSLVMGGKLRRRADRTAEYAKAVRELGLELGVPVCDVWSAMVVRAGFGAAGRDEEEVGEDTTSGVAAADAASPGASSSADTGRRDQAGGSAVGAAAAAGVGGGGGSAAGGGGGDEPAIPLPAPLPGSLDLPPNESLQSFLQDDGVHLSAEGSRVLFGELMSVIDKHYPELMPSALRMRLPAWDDVDVWMAVENNGRSEQREQQERMRARRPGGEGGRVVKGEFEAVLSDTEQNA
;
A
#
# COMPACT_ATOMS: atom_id res chain seq x y z
N MET A 1 -8.99 16.06 0.88
CA MET A 1 -9.33 15.10 1.95
C MET A 1 -8.02 14.46 2.39
N ASP A 2 -7.88 14.12 3.67
CA ASP A 2 -6.59 13.62 4.19
C ASP A 2 -6.23 12.30 3.51
N GLN A 3 -4.93 12.01 3.39
CA GLN A 3 -4.45 11.01 2.46
C GLN A 3 -3.61 9.92 3.12
N ILE A 4 -3.69 8.72 2.56
CA ILE A 4 -2.67 7.67 2.67
C ILE A 4 -1.93 7.64 1.34
N ILE A 5 -0.61 7.81 1.36
CA ILE A 5 0.21 7.74 0.15
C ILE A 5 0.94 6.40 0.11
N LEU A 6 0.78 5.71 -1.03
CA LEU A 6 1.49 4.50 -1.35
C LEU A 6 2.71 4.88 -2.19
N PHE A 7 3.89 4.98 -1.57
CA PHE A 7 5.12 5.34 -2.27
C PHE A 7 6.02 4.12 -2.47
N GLY A 8 6.33 3.80 -3.72
CA GLY A 8 7.08 2.58 -4.03
C GLY A 8 7.43 2.43 -5.49
N ASP A 9 7.90 1.23 -5.85
CA ASP A 9 8.27 0.87 -7.22
C ASP A 9 7.06 0.37 -8.05
N ASN A 10 7.35 -0.46 -9.07
CA ASN A 10 6.35 -1.09 -9.94
C ASN A 10 5.27 -1.89 -9.18
N LEU A 11 5.59 -2.49 -8.03
CA LEU A 11 4.60 -3.21 -7.23
C LEU A 11 3.52 -2.29 -6.65
N THR A 12 3.93 -1.06 -6.34
CA THR A 12 3.02 0.00 -5.90
C THR A 12 2.29 0.61 -7.08
N GLU A 13 2.95 0.80 -8.23
CA GLU A 13 2.31 1.36 -9.43
C GLU A 13 1.12 0.49 -9.86
N GLN A 14 1.32 -0.83 -9.86
CA GLN A 14 0.29 -1.81 -10.22
C GLN A 14 -0.71 -2.12 -9.10
N SER A 15 -0.65 -1.43 -7.95
CA SER A 15 -1.51 -1.74 -6.78
C SER A 15 -3.02 -1.55 -7.03
N PHE A 16 -3.41 -0.91 -8.13
CA PHE A 16 -4.80 -0.72 -8.55
C PHE A 16 -5.18 -1.57 -9.78
N THR A 17 -4.25 -2.36 -10.30
CA THR A 17 -4.42 -3.10 -11.54
C THR A 17 -5.29 -4.34 -11.34
N GLN A 18 -6.49 -4.33 -11.91
CA GLN A 18 -7.49 -5.42 -11.80
C GLN A 18 -7.85 -6.08 -13.15
N HIS A 19 -7.01 -5.95 -14.17
CA HIS A 19 -7.22 -6.66 -15.44
C HIS A 19 -6.74 -8.12 -15.34
N GLN A 20 -7.31 -9.02 -16.14
CA GLN A 20 -6.91 -10.43 -16.12
C GLN A 20 -5.39 -10.57 -16.34
N PRO A 21 -4.70 -11.42 -15.56
CA PRO A 21 -5.24 -12.40 -14.60
C PRO A 21 -5.47 -11.87 -13.17
N THR A 22 -5.19 -10.58 -12.86
CA THR A 22 -5.31 -10.06 -11.48
C THR A 22 -6.75 -9.67 -11.16
N THR A 23 -7.43 -10.46 -10.31
CA THR A 23 -8.80 -10.16 -9.85
C THR A 23 -8.85 -9.35 -8.55
N PHE A 24 -7.73 -9.22 -7.85
CA PHE A 24 -7.59 -8.47 -6.60
C PHE A 24 -6.34 -7.60 -6.66
N ALA A 25 -6.46 -6.34 -6.24
CA ALA A 25 -5.37 -5.37 -6.21
C ALA A 25 -5.43 -4.61 -4.88
N TRP A 26 -4.32 -4.59 -4.15
CA TRP A 26 -4.29 -4.16 -2.75
C TRP A 26 -4.56 -2.65 -2.56
N GLY A 27 -4.07 -1.80 -3.47
CA GLY A 27 -4.36 -0.37 -3.47
C GLY A 27 -5.81 -0.04 -3.81
N ALA A 28 -6.41 -0.79 -4.75
CA ALA A 28 -7.84 -0.69 -5.04
C ALA A 28 -8.69 -1.14 -3.83
N ALA A 29 -8.31 -2.23 -3.16
CA ALA A 29 -8.97 -2.71 -1.96
C ALA A 29 -8.90 -1.71 -0.81
N LEU A 30 -7.73 -1.09 -0.58
CA LEU A 30 -7.58 0.01 0.38
C LEU A 30 -8.51 1.18 0.01
N SER A 31 -8.56 1.57 -1.28
CA SER A 31 -9.41 2.68 -1.73
C SER A 31 -10.89 2.44 -1.47
N ALA A 32 -11.36 1.22 -1.72
CA ALA A 32 -12.72 0.82 -1.42
C ALA A 32 -12.99 0.85 0.10
N LEU A 33 -12.06 0.33 0.90
CA LEU A 33 -12.21 0.23 2.35
C LEU A 33 -12.17 1.60 3.06
N TYR A 34 -11.33 2.52 2.57
CA TYR A 34 -11.18 3.88 3.10
C TYR A 34 -12.11 4.91 2.44
N ALA A 35 -13.02 4.48 1.56
CA ALA A 35 -13.96 5.36 0.88
C ALA A 35 -14.68 6.29 1.87
N ARG A 36 -14.69 7.59 1.55
CA ARG A 36 -15.24 8.67 2.40
C ARG A 36 -14.54 8.85 3.76
N ARG A 37 -13.38 8.23 3.99
CA ARG A 37 -12.58 8.38 5.23
C ARG A 37 -11.22 9.00 4.96
N LEU A 38 -10.41 8.37 4.11
CA LEU A 38 -9.10 8.86 3.64
C LEU A 38 -8.95 8.56 2.14
N ASP A 39 -8.28 9.45 1.41
CA ASP A 39 -7.95 9.17 0.01
C ASP A 39 -6.70 8.30 -0.06
N ILE A 40 -6.74 7.23 -0.85
CA ILE A 40 -5.55 6.40 -1.14
C ILE A 40 -4.91 6.91 -2.43
N ILE A 41 -3.68 7.38 -2.35
CA ILE A 41 -2.95 7.95 -3.48
C ILE A 41 -1.81 7.03 -3.88
N ASN A 42 -1.88 6.51 -5.10
CA ASN A 42 -0.81 5.73 -5.70
C ASN A 42 0.33 6.65 -6.18
N ARG A 43 1.51 6.46 -5.62
CA ARG A 43 2.80 7.05 -6.03
C ARG A 43 3.83 5.96 -6.30
N GLY A 44 3.39 4.92 -7.00
CA GLY A 44 4.27 3.90 -7.55
C GLY A 44 5.03 4.39 -8.76
N LEU A 45 6.30 4.01 -8.86
CA LEU A 45 7.24 4.47 -9.86
C LEU A 45 7.90 3.25 -10.52
N SER A 46 7.26 2.70 -11.56
CA SER A 46 7.75 1.51 -12.24
C SER A 46 9.17 1.71 -12.79
N GLY A 47 10.03 0.74 -12.52
CA GLY A 47 11.45 0.77 -12.91
C GLY A 47 12.36 1.57 -11.99
N TYR A 48 11.83 2.36 -11.04
CA TYR A 48 12.65 3.15 -10.12
C TYR A 48 13.33 2.29 -9.06
N ASN A 49 14.53 2.69 -8.67
CA ASN A 49 15.20 2.24 -7.44
C ASN A 49 15.14 3.30 -6.34
N SER A 50 15.62 2.97 -5.14
CA SER A 50 15.58 3.87 -3.98
C SER A 50 16.35 5.18 -4.18
N THR A 51 17.46 5.17 -4.93
CA THR A 51 18.26 6.39 -5.20
C THR A 51 17.47 7.38 -6.06
N GLN A 52 16.76 6.90 -7.07
CA GLN A 52 15.89 7.72 -7.91
C GLN A 52 14.65 8.17 -7.16
N ALA A 53 14.04 7.26 -6.39
CA ALA A 53 12.86 7.54 -5.59
C ALA A 53 13.11 8.65 -4.56
N LEU A 54 14.27 8.67 -3.90
CA LEU A 54 14.61 9.72 -2.93
C LEU A 54 14.58 11.11 -3.58
N ARG A 55 15.00 11.23 -4.84
CA ARG A 55 14.95 12.49 -5.61
C ARG A 55 13.52 12.84 -6.04
N ALA A 56 12.69 11.83 -6.33
CA ALA A 56 11.31 12.00 -6.77
C ALA A 56 10.33 12.27 -5.61
N LEU A 57 10.70 11.93 -4.37
CA LEU A 57 9.86 12.05 -3.17
C LEU A 57 9.15 13.42 -3.02
N PRO A 58 9.81 14.59 -3.12
CA PRO A 58 9.12 15.88 -3.03
C PRO A 58 8.10 16.13 -4.13
N LEU A 59 8.21 15.46 -5.29
CA LEU A 59 7.24 15.56 -6.37
C LEU A 59 6.01 14.67 -6.14
N CYS A 60 6.12 13.70 -5.23
CA CYS A 60 5.09 12.69 -4.97
C CYS A 60 4.21 13.05 -3.77
N LEU A 61 4.69 13.90 -2.86
CA LEU A 61 3.99 14.28 -1.65
C LEU A 61 3.28 15.63 -1.81
N PRO A 62 2.07 15.80 -1.25
CA PRO A 62 1.40 17.09 -1.19
C PRO A 62 2.06 18.01 -0.15
N GLU A 63 1.83 19.30 -0.27
CA GLU A 63 2.13 20.25 0.80
C GLU A 63 1.09 20.15 1.93
N PRO A 64 1.45 20.37 3.20
CA PRO A 64 0.49 20.36 4.33
C PRO A 64 -0.66 21.35 4.18
N THR A 65 -0.44 22.43 3.40
CA THR A 65 -1.48 23.43 3.08
C THR A 65 -2.53 22.92 2.11
N GLN A 66 -2.24 21.86 1.35
CA GLN A 66 -3.16 21.24 0.41
C GLN A 66 -3.96 20.12 1.06
N THR A 67 -3.29 19.27 1.83
CA THR A 67 -3.91 18.16 2.56
C THR A 67 -2.96 17.58 3.60
N SER A 68 -3.51 16.92 4.63
CA SER A 68 -2.71 16.21 5.62
C SER A 68 -2.39 14.79 5.16
N LEU A 69 -1.12 14.42 5.26
CA LEU A 69 -0.66 13.05 5.06
C LEU A 69 -0.80 12.26 6.37
N ARG A 70 -1.64 11.21 6.37
CA ARG A 70 -1.93 10.40 7.57
C ARG A 70 -1.07 9.16 7.67
N LEU A 71 -0.74 8.56 6.53
CA LEU A 71 0.12 7.39 6.44
C LEU A 71 0.92 7.45 5.14
N LEU A 72 2.23 7.19 5.23
CA LEU A 72 3.11 6.97 4.11
C LEU A 72 3.63 5.53 4.16
N THR A 73 3.32 4.73 3.15
CA THR A 73 4.03 3.45 2.95
C THR A 73 5.24 3.68 2.06
N ILE A 74 6.37 3.06 2.39
CA ILE A 74 7.60 3.09 1.56
C ILE A 74 7.94 1.65 1.15
N ALA A 75 7.81 1.36 -0.14
CA ALA A 75 7.91 0.01 -0.71
C ALA A 75 8.91 -0.04 -1.88
N PHE A 76 10.21 -0.12 -1.56
CA PHE A 76 11.31 -0.28 -2.52
C PHE A 76 12.18 -1.49 -2.14
N GLY A 77 13.04 -1.93 -3.06
CA GLY A 77 13.93 -3.07 -2.86
C GLY A 77 13.88 -4.05 -4.02
N THR A 78 12.77 -4.15 -4.75
CA THR A 78 12.60 -5.10 -5.87
C THR A 78 13.57 -4.81 -7.02
N ASN A 79 13.75 -3.52 -7.34
CA ASN A 79 14.66 -3.06 -8.38
C ASN A 79 16.08 -2.89 -7.86
N ASP A 80 16.24 -2.39 -6.64
CA ASP A 80 17.53 -2.25 -5.95
C ASP A 80 18.27 -3.59 -5.83
N ALA A 81 17.53 -4.68 -5.59
CA ALA A 81 18.04 -6.04 -5.50
C ALA A 81 18.43 -6.66 -6.85
N ARG A 82 18.33 -5.94 -7.97
CA ARG A 82 18.89 -6.40 -9.25
C ARG A 82 20.38 -6.73 -9.08
N ILE A 83 20.85 -7.75 -9.79
CA ILE A 83 22.27 -8.11 -9.86
C ILE A 83 23.00 -7.00 -10.63
N PRO A 84 24.05 -6.39 -10.05
CA PRO A 84 24.81 -5.34 -10.71
C PRO A 84 25.36 -5.78 -12.06
N ASN A 85 25.29 -4.90 -13.06
CA ASN A 85 25.77 -5.15 -14.43
C ASN A 85 25.11 -6.37 -15.13
N SER A 86 23.94 -6.81 -14.67
CA SER A 86 23.15 -7.83 -15.37
C SER A 86 22.54 -7.27 -16.67
N PRO A 87 22.33 -8.09 -17.72
CA PRO A 87 21.83 -7.65 -19.03
C PRO A 87 20.37 -7.15 -18.99
N GLY A 88 19.85 -6.68 -20.14
CA GLY A 88 18.41 -6.37 -20.30
C GLY A 88 17.98 -4.94 -19.92
N GLY A 89 18.83 -3.93 -20.14
CA GLY A 89 18.48 -2.51 -19.96
C GLY A 89 19.23 -1.82 -18.83
N PRO A 90 18.90 -0.54 -18.51
CA PRO A 90 19.67 0.31 -17.59
C PRO A 90 19.79 -0.35 -16.21
N ASP A 91 20.94 -0.23 -15.57
CA ASP A 91 21.16 -0.84 -14.26
C ASP A 91 20.23 -0.19 -13.21
N GLN A 92 19.59 -1.03 -12.41
CA GLN A 92 18.69 -0.63 -11.33
C GLN A 92 19.29 -0.92 -9.95
N SER A 93 20.40 -1.66 -9.90
CA SER A 93 20.99 -2.13 -8.66
C SER A 93 21.46 -0.95 -7.78
N VAL A 94 21.19 -1.06 -6.49
CA VAL A 94 21.64 -0.12 -5.46
C VAL A 94 22.21 -0.96 -4.34
N SER A 95 23.44 -0.72 -3.89
CA SER A 95 24.05 -1.53 -2.81
C SER A 95 23.18 -1.51 -1.54
N VAL A 96 23.15 -2.61 -0.77
CA VAL A 96 22.36 -2.66 0.49
C VAL A 96 22.65 -1.48 1.42
N PRO A 97 23.91 -1.06 1.66
CA PRO A 97 24.19 0.11 2.50
C PRO A 97 23.62 1.43 1.94
N GLU A 98 23.66 1.62 0.62
CA GLU A 98 23.08 2.80 -0.01
C GLU A 98 21.54 2.76 0.02
N PHE A 99 20.96 1.60 -0.25
CA PHE A 99 19.51 1.37 -0.17
C PHE A 99 18.97 1.71 1.23
N VAL A 100 19.59 1.19 2.29
CA VAL A 100 19.22 1.49 3.69
C VAL A 100 19.34 2.98 3.99
N ARG A 101 20.43 3.62 3.54
CA ARG A 101 20.59 5.08 3.65
C ARG A 101 19.46 5.82 2.95
N ASN A 102 19.13 5.45 1.71
CA ASN A 102 18.08 6.11 0.94
C ASN A 102 16.74 6.01 1.65
N LEU A 103 16.37 4.85 2.21
CA LEU A 103 15.13 4.69 2.96
C LEU A 103 15.10 5.54 4.24
N ARG A 104 16.22 5.62 4.97
CA ARG A 104 16.36 6.50 6.14
C ARG A 104 16.22 7.98 5.73
N ASP A 105 16.85 8.36 4.63
CA ASP A 105 16.82 9.73 4.12
C ASP A 105 15.42 10.12 3.61
N MET A 106 14.65 9.17 3.05
CA MET A 106 13.24 9.41 2.69
C MET A 106 12.40 9.76 3.94
N GLY A 107 12.54 9.00 5.03
CA GLY A 107 11.79 9.26 6.27
C GLY A 107 12.14 10.60 6.94
N SER A 108 13.38 11.07 6.77
CA SER A 108 13.85 12.36 7.30
C SER A 108 13.76 13.53 6.30
N HIS A 109 13.28 13.28 5.09
CA HIS A 109 13.23 14.26 4.01
C HIS A 109 12.35 15.47 4.39
N PRO A 110 12.72 16.72 4.03
CA PRO A 110 11.93 17.91 4.37
C PRO A 110 10.45 17.84 3.97
N ALA A 111 10.15 17.32 2.78
CA ALA A 111 8.76 17.14 2.30
C ALA A 111 7.95 16.18 3.19
N VAL A 112 8.60 15.21 3.83
CA VAL A 112 7.97 14.30 4.79
C VAL A 112 7.84 14.96 6.15
N ARG A 113 8.91 15.62 6.62
CA ARG A 113 8.93 16.35 7.91
C ARG A 113 7.92 17.49 7.97
N ALA A 114 7.54 18.05 6.82
CA ALA A 114 6.46 19.04 6.73
C ALA A 114 5.12 18.51 7.28
N HIS A 115 4.91 17.19 7.31
CA HIS A 115 3.71 16.54 7.84
C HIS A 115 3.90 15.87 9.21
N ALA A 116 5.02 16.14 9.91
CA ALA A 116 5.45 15.41 11.11
C ALA A 116 4.39 15.30 12.22
N ASP A 117 3.47 16.25 12.32
CA ASP A 117 2.39 16.24 13.31
C ASP A 117 1.29 15.20 13.03
N THR A 118 1.22 14.69 11.79
CA THR A 118 0.11 13.86 11.32
C THR A 118 0.53 12.54 10.67
N VAL A 119 1.70 12.49 10.03
CA VAL A 119 2.12 11.34 9.23
C VAL A 119 2.61 10.18 10.10
N LYS A 120 2.14 8.98 9.77
CA LYS A 120 2.68 7.70 10.22
C LYS A 120 3.44 7.02 9.09
N PHE A 121 4.33 6.09 9.42
CA PHE A 121 5.18 5.40 8.44
C PHE A 121 5.03 3.89 8.53
N VAL A 122 5.02 3.22 7.39
CA VAL A 122 5.20 1.77 7.30
C VAL A 122 6.21 1.48 6.20
N PHE A 123 7.27 0.74 6.51
CA PHE A 123 8.10 0.14 5.48
C PHE A 123 7.48 -1.15 4.98
N ILE A 124 7.58 -1.44 3.69
CA ILE A 124 7.14 -2.71 3.11
C ILE A 124 8.37 -3.39 2.51
N THR A 125 8.63 -4.64 2.91
CA THR A 125 9.73 -5.43 2.35
C THR A 125 9.44 -5.80 0.88
N PRO A 126 10.46 -5.90 0.00
CA PRO A 126 10.26 -6.52 -1.31
C PRO A 126 9.76 -7.96 -1.15
N PRO A 127 8.77 -8.43 -1.91
CA PRO A 127 8.31 -9.82 -1.86
C PRO A 127 9.40 -10.78 -2.39
N PRO A 128 9.31 -12.09 -2.12
CA PRO A 128 10.21 -13.06 -2.73
C PRO A 128 10.03 -13.10 -4.26
N VAL A 129 11.01 -13.64 -4.96
CA VAL A 129 11.01 -13.78 -6.42
C VAL A 129 11.07 -15.25 -6.81
N ASP A 130 10.56 -15.59 -8.00
CA ASP A 130 10.72 -16.91 -8.60
C ASP A 130 11.73 -16.81 -9.76
N GLU A 131 12.93 -17.34 -9.54
CA GLU A 131 14.04 -17.27 -10.49
C GLU A 131 13.74 -17.99 -11.81
N ARG A 132 12.85 -19.00 -11.78
CA ARG A 132 12.48 -19.79 -12.95
C ARG A 132 11.57 -19.01 -13.91
N ARG A 133 10.55 -18.36 -13.38
CA ARG A 133 9.67 -17.44 -14.10
C ARG A 133 10.43 -16.20 -14.57
N LEU A 134 11.29 -15.66 -13.72
CA LEU A 134 12.23 -14.59 -14.08
C LEU A 134 13.07 -14.96 -15.30
N ALA A 135 13.74 -16.11 -15.28
CA ALA A 135 14.56 -16.57 -16.39
C ALA A 135 13.75 -16.70 -17.69
N ARG A 136 12.53 -17.26 -17.60
CA ARG A 136 11.60 -17.38 -18.74
C ARG A 136 11.22 -16.01 -19.29
N ALA A 137 10.73 -15.12 -18.43
CA ALA A 137 10.24 -13.81 -18.82
C ALA A 137 11.35 -12.89 -19.36
N ASP A 138 12.55 -12.93 -18.76
CA ASP A 138 13.71 -12.21 -19.27
C ASP A 138 14.14 -12.75 -20.64
N ALA A 139 14.15 -14.08 -20.84
CA ALA A 139 14.49 -14.70 -22.12
C ALA A 139 13.47 -14.36 -23.21
N GLU A 140 12.18 -14.29 -22.88
CA GLU A 140 11.10 -13.87 -23.79
C GLU A 140 11.22 -12.38 -24.16
N LYS A 141 11.48 -11.52 -23.17
CA LYS A 141 11.52 -10.07 -23.36
C LYS A 141 12.77 -9.57 -24.08
N TYR A 142 13.94 -10.13 -23.76
CA TYR A 142 15.23 -9.63 -24.25
C TYR A 142 15.94 -10.60 -25.21
N GLY A 143 15.49 -11.86 -25.29
CA GLY A 143 16.13 -12.91 -26.06
C GLY A 143 17.22 -13.65 -25.30
N SER A 144 17.34 -14.96 -25.54
CA SER A 144 18.29 -15.84 -24.83
C SER A 144 19.76 -15.45 -25.03
N LEU A 145 20.13 -14.94 -26.21
CA LEU A 145 21.49 -14.48 -26.53
C LEU A 145 21.90 -13.26 -25.69
N VAL A 146 20.96 -12.33 -25.44
CA VAL A 146 21.21 -11.14 -24.62
C VAL A 146 21.35 -11.51 -23.16
N MET A 147 20.54 -12.46 -22.69
CA MET A 147 20.56 -12.89 -21.30
C MET A 147 21.77 -13.77 -20.97
N GLY A 148 22.28 -14.55 -21.94
CA GLY A 148 23.45 -15.40 -21.75
C GLY A 148 23.30 -16.38 -20.58
N GLY A 149 22.07 -16.83 -20.30
CA GLY A 149 21.74 -17.68 -19.16
C GLY A 149 21.86 -17.03 -17.78
N LYS A 150 22.10 -15.71 -17.70
CA LYS A 150 22.23 -14.98 -16.43
C LYS A 150 20.88 -14.47 -15.96
N LEU A 151 20.58 -14.71 -14.69
CA LEU A 151 19.47 -14.04 -14.01
C LEU A 151 19.78 -12.55 -13.82
N ARG A 152 18.73 -11.73 -13.67
CA ARG A 152 18.82 -10.33 -13.25
C ARG A 152 18.49 -10.13 -11.77
N ARG A 153 17.78 -11.07 -11.15
CA ARG A 153 17.41 -11.07 -9.73
C ARG A 153 17.55 -12.49 -9.19
N ARG A 154 17.81 -12.62 -7.89
CA ARG A 154 17.91 -13.92 -7.20
C ARG A 154 17.16 -13.88 -5.88
N ALA A 155 16.69 -15.04 -5.44
CA ALA A 155 15.98 -15.21 -4.18
C ALA A 155 16.83 -14.82 -2.98
N ASP A 156 18.10 -15.24 -2.94
CA ASP A 156 19.08 -14.89 -1.90
C ASP A 156 19.24 -13.38 -1.75
N ARG A 157 19.45 -12.70 -2.87
CA ARG A 157 19.67 -11.26 -2.91
C ARG A 157 18.41 -10.51 -2.51
N THR A 158 17.24 -10.86 -3.00
CA THR A 158 15.99 -10.21 -2.57
C THR A 158 15.76 -10.36 -1.06
N ALA A 159 16.11 -11.51 -0.48
CA ALA A 159 16.03 -11.74 0.96
C ALA A 159 16.96 -10.83 1.77
N GLU A 160 18.15 -10.50 1.25
CA GLU A 160 19.06 -9.52 1.87
C GLU A 160 18.41 -8.14 2.00
N TYR A 161 17.67 -7.68 0.97
CA TYR A 161 17.00 -6.38 1.00
C TYR A 161 15.78 -6.42 1.93
N ALA A 162 15.01 -7.51 1.94
CA ALA A 162 13.93 -7.69 2.91
C ALA A 162 14.45 -7.67 4.35
N LYS A 163 15.57 -8.34 4.63
CA LYS A 163 16.27 -8.28 5.93
C LYS A 163 16.69 -6.85 6.28
N ALA A 164 17.30 -6.14 5.34
CA ALA A 164 17.74 -4.77 5.55
C ALA A 164 16.58 -3.81 5.87
N VAL A 165 15.42 -3.99 5.24
CA VAL A 165 14.20 -3.22 5.56
C VAL A 165 13.72 -3.51 6.98
N ARG A 166 13.70 -4.78 7.41
CA ARG A 166 13.33 -5.16 8.78
C ARG A 166 14.26 -4.56 9.82
N GLU A 167 15.57 -4.67 9.60
CA GLU A 167 16.58 -4.14 10.50
C GLU A 167 16.48 -2.62 10.61
N LEU A 168 16.25 -1.92 9.50
CA LEU A 168 16.05 -0.47 9.50
C LEU A 168 14.75 -0.08 10.23
N GLY A 169 13.66 -0.81 10.01
CA GLY A 169 12.40 -0.56 10.71
C GLY A 169 12.55 -0.71 12.23
N LEU A 170 13.24 -1.76 12.68
CA LEU A 170 13.58 -1.96 14.08
C LEU A 170 14.45 -0.82 14.62
N GLU A 171 15.51 -0.43 13.90
CA GLU A 171 16.41 0.66 14.29
C GLU A 171 15.67 2.00 14.47
N LEU A 172 14.77 2.32 13.53
CA LEU A 172 14.03 3.59 13.53
C LEU A 172 12.75 3.56 14.37
N GLY A 173 12.35 2.42 14.92
CA GLY A 173 11.06 2.24 15.57
C GLY A 173 9.87 2.42 14.62
N VAL A 174 10.07 2.15 13.32
CA VAL A 174 9.05 2.24 12.28
C VAL A 174 8.50 0.84 11.99
N PRO A 175 7.17 0.63 12.05
CA PRO A 175 6.56 -0.65 11.73
C PRO A 175 6.90 -1.13 10.31
N VAL A 176 7.09 -2.44 10.17
CA VAL A 176 7.41 -3.09 8.89
C VAL A 176 6.31 -4.06 8.52
N CYS A 177 5.73 -3.89 7.33
CA CYS A 177 4.94 -4.90 6.66
C CYS A 177 5.88 -5.88 5.95
N ASP A 178 6.21 -6.98 6.65
CA ASP A 178 7.14 -8.01 6.21
C ASP A 178 6.48 -9.03 5.26
N VAL A 179 6.08 -8.53 4.09
CA VAL A 179 5.47 -9.32 3.02
C VAL A 179 6.38 -10.47 2.59
N TRP A 180 7.70 -10.28 2.66
CA TRP A 180 8.67 -11.31 2.30
C TRP A 180 8.51 -12.55 3.17
N SER A 181 8.61 -12.40 4.50
CA SER A 181 8.48 -13.53 5.42
C SER A 181 7.07 -14.10 5.39
N ALA A 182 6.05 -13.24 5.28
CA ALA A 182 4.66 -13.66 5.17
C ALA A 182 4.40 -14.62 4.00
N MET A 183 5.01 -14.37 2.83
CA MET A 183 4.91 -15.24 1.66
C MET A 183 5.79 -16.48 1.78
N VAL A 184 7.01 -16.34 2.31
CA VAL A 184 7.95 -17.45 2.49
C VAL A 184 7.39 -18.50 3.46
N VAL A 185 6.78 -18.06 4.58
CA VAL A 185 6.09 -18.95 5.52
C VAL A 185 4.90 -19.65 4.87
N ARG A 186 4.06 -18.92 4.11
CA ARG A 186 2.92 -19.51 3.38
C ARG A 186 3.36 -20.45 2.25
N ALA A 187 4.60 -20.30 1.76
CA ALA A 187 5.21 -21.22 0.80
C ALA A 187 5.77 -22.50 1.45
N GLY A 188 5.64 -22.66 2.77
CA GLY A 188 6.13 -23.81 3.53
C GLY A 188 7.58 -23.67 4.02
N PHE A 189 8.13 -22.46 4.01
CA PHE A 189 9.50 -22.18 4.44
C PHE A 189 9.50 -21.28 5.67
N GLY A 190 9.90 -21.81 6.82
CA GLY A 190 9.86 -21.12 8.12
C GLY A 190 9.25 -22.01 9.20
N ALA A 191 9.40 -21.64 10.46
CA ALA A 191 8.89 -22.44 11.58
C ALA A 191 7.35 -22.48 11.56
N ALA A 192 6.78 -23.51 10.94
CA ALA A 192 5.40 -23.91 11.18
C ALA A 192 5.37 -24.65 12.52
N GLY A 193 5.19 -23.92 13.62
CA GLY A 193 4.59 -24.47 14.83
C GLY A 193 3.11 -24.72 14.57
N ARG A 194 2.80 -25.74 13.77
CA ARG A 194 1.47 -26.35 13.69
C ARG A 194 1.69 -27.84 13.65
N ASP A 195 1.37 -28.46 14.78
CA ASP A 195 1.24 -29.89 14.90
C ASP A 195 0.45 -30.42 13.71
N GLU A 196 1.03 -31.39 13.02
CA GLU A 196 0.29 -32.31 12.17
C GLU A 196 -0.67 -33.08 13.08
N GLU A 197 -1.89 -32.56 13.27
CA GLU A 197 -2.99 -33.41 13.71
C GLU A 197 -3.31 -34.36 12.55
N GLU A 198 -3.01 -35.64 12.79
CA GLU A 198 -3.45 -36.78 11.99
C GLU A 198 -4.91 -36.60 11.55
N VAL A 199 -5.13 -36.56 10.24
CA VAL A 199 -6.47 -36.76 9.68
C VAL A 199 -6.82 -38.23 9.89
N GLY A 200 -7.53 -38.49 10.99
CA GLY A 200 -8.28 -39.72 11.18
C GLY A 200 -9.35 -39.84 10.10
N GLU A 201 -9.31 -40.95 9.36
CA GLU A 201 -10.42 -41.43 8.55
C GLU A 201 -11.67 -41.56 9.42
N ASP A 202 -12.74 -40.84 9.05
CA ASP A 202 -14.08 -41.37 9.26
C ASP A 202 -15.03 -40.89 8.15
N THR A 203 -16.11 -41.63 8.05
CA THR A 203 -16.72 -42.11 6.83
C THR A 203 -18.00 -41.36 6.46
N THR A 204 -18.22 -41.23 5.15
CA THR A 204 -19.52 -41.24 4.43
C THR A 204 -20.76 -40.61 5.08
N SER A 205 -21.24 -39.51 4.49
CA SER A 205 -22.60 -39.30 3.95
C SER A 205 -22.71 -37.82 3.57
N GLY A 206 -22.88 -37.42 2.31
CA GLY A 206 -23.98 -37.75 1.44
C GLY A 206 -25.12 -36.79 1.71
N VAL A 207 -25.27 -35.72 0.90
CA VAL A 207 -26.49 -35.32 0.17
C VAL A 207 -26.26 -33.99 -0.58
N ALA A 208 -26.31 -34.13 -1.91
CA ALA A 208 -26.84 -33.25 -2.97
C ALA A 208 -26.83 -31.72 -2.86
N ALA A 209 -26.27 -31.14 -3.93
CA ALA A 209 -26.50 -29.80 -4.44
C ALA A 209 -27.99 -29.53 -4.76
N ALA A 210 -28.40 -28.27 -4.59
CA ALA A 210 -29.47 -27.66 -5.37
C ALA A 210 -29.23 -26.16 -5.55
N ASP A 211 -29.28 -25.77 -6.81
CA ASP A 211 -29.25 -24.43 -7.38
C ASP A 211 -30.40 -23.52 -6.93
N ALA A 212 -30.20 -22.24 -7.27
CA ALA A 212 -31.19 -21.26 -7.74
C ALA A 212 -31.72 -20.19 -6.74
N ALA A 213 -31.26 -18.97 -7.04
CA ALA A 213 -32.07 -17.79 -7.37
C ALA A 213 -32.90 -17.10 -6.27
N SER A 214 -32.53 -15.84 -6.02
CA SER A 214 -33.44 -14.76 -5.60
C SER A 214 -34.58 -14.57 -6.62
N PRO A 215 -35.75 -14.08 -6.18
CA PRO A 215 -36.04 -12.66 -6.44
C PRO A 215 -36.88 -11.93 -5.36
N GLY A 216 -36.72 -10.61 -5.31
CA GLY A 216 -37.84 -9.67 -5.46
C GLY A 216 -38.78 -9.35 -4.28
N ALA A 217 -38.56 -8.16 -3.71
CA ALA A 217 -39.53 -7.07 -3.53
C ALA A 217 -40.78 -7.18 -2.59
N SER A 218 -40.74 -6.33 -1.56
CA SER A 218 -41.71 -5.25 -1.25
C SER A 218 -42.84 -5.40 -0.22
N SER A 219 -43.05 -4.26 0.48
CA SER A 219 -44.19 -3.84 1.32
C SER A 219 -44.26 -4.47 2.73
N SER A 220 -44.66 -3.80 3.80
CA SER A 220 -45.26 -2.48 4.05
C SER A 220 -45.08 -2.13 5.52
N ALA A 221 -45.19 -0.84 5.83
CA ALA A 221 -45.14 -0.25 7.16
C ALA A 221 -46.17 -0.84 8.14
N ASP A 222 -45.84 -0.82 9.43
CA ASP A 222 -46.82 -0.49 10.47
C ASP A 222 -46.20 0.40 11.54
N THR A 223 -47.02 1.36 11.93
CA THR A 223 -46.81 2.51 12.79
C THR A 223 -47.14 2.18 14.24
N GLY A 224 -46.32 2.62 15.18
CA GLY A 224 -46.61 2.48 16.60
C GLY A 224 -45.87 3.52 17.45
N ARG A 225 -46.46 4.72 17.53
CA ARG A 225 -46.02 5.86 18.34
C ARG A 225 -46.69 5.81 19.71
N ARG A 226 -45.92 6.05 20.79
CA ARG A 226 -46.26 6.80 22.03
C ARG A 226 -45.01 6.80 22.92
N ASP A 227 -44.37 7.96 23.13
CA ASP A 227 -44.63 8.91 24.24
C ASP A 227 -44.19 8.31 25.59
N GLN A 228 -43.46 8.96 26.50
CA GLN A 228 -42.87 10.29 26.56
C GLN A 228 -42.00 10.36 27.83
N ALA A 229 -41.11 11.35 27.86
CA ALA A 229 -40.70 12.14 29.02
C ALA A 229 -39.73 11.58 30.07
N GLY A 230 -38.64 12.35 30.27
CA GLY A 230 -38.39 12.92 31.60
C GLY A 230 -36.94 13.16 32.01
N GLY A 231 -36.53 14.43 32.04
CA GLY A 231 -35.50 14.99 32.96
C GLY A 231 -34.05 14.86 32.49
N SER A 232 -33.39 15.89 31.94
CA SER A 232 -32.94 17.15 32.56
C SER A 232 -31.92 16.97 33.69
N ALA A 233 -30.69 17.44 33.45
CA ALA A 233 -30.08 18.59 34.16
C ALA A 233 -28.60 18.37 34.60
N VAL A 234 -27.72 19.21 34.01
CA VAL A 234 -26.56 19.95 34.57
C VAL A 234 -25.53 19.28 35.49
N GLY A 235 -24.25 19.56 35.22
CA GLY A 235 -23.19 19.53 36.22
C GLY A 235 -21.78 19.70 35.64
N ALA A 236 -21.33 20.94 35.51
CA ALA A 236 -19.92 21.30 35.25
C ALA A 236 -19.06 21.09 36.51
N ALA A 237 -17.79 20.71 36.34
CA ALA A 237 -16.67 21.26 37.13
C ALA A 237 -15.31 20.74 36.62
N ALA A 238 -14.40 21.67 36.39
CA ALA A 238 -12.96 21.47 36.26
C ALA A 238 -12.32 21.35 37.65
N ALA A 239 -11.20 20.61 37.76
CA ALA A 239 -10.14 20.91 38.71
C ALA A 239 -8.82 20.25 38.31
N ALA A 240 -7.78 21.07 38.25
CA ALA A 240 -6.38 20.69 38.18
C ALA A 240 -5.89 20.13 39.54
N GLY A 241 -4.88 19.27 39.50
CA GLY A 241 -4.18 18.79 40.70
C GLY A 241 -2.88 18.07 40.33
N VAL A 242 -1.77 18.77 40.53
CA VAL A 242 -0.38 18.30 40.45
C VAL A 242 -0.08 17.40 41.65
N GLY A 243 0.69 16.32 41.45
CA GLY A 243 1.31 15.56 42.53
C GLY A 243 2.00 14.30 42.04
N GLY A 244 3.33 14.31 42.01
CA GLY A 244 4.16 13.20 41.54
C GLY A 244 4.36 12.07 42.56
N GLY A 245 4.95 10.99 42.07
CA GLY A 245 5.42 9.86 42.87
C GLY A 245 5.72 8.67 41.98
N GLY A 246 7.00 8.35 41.80
CA GLY A 246 7.48 7.29 40.93
C GLY A 246 7.14 5.88 41.42
N GLY A 247 7.26 4.90 40.52
CA GLY A 247 7.10 3.50 40.86
C GLY A 247 7.06 2.58 39.65
N SER A 248 8.24 2.06 39.32
CA SER A 248 8.51 0.75 38.74
C SER A 248 7.89 0.35 37.40
N ALA A 249 8.80 0.21 36.44
CA ALA A 249 8.64 -0.63 35.26
C ALA A 249 8.23 -2.06 35.63
N ALA A 250 7.30 -2.61 34.85
CA ALA A 250 7.15 -4.04 34.63
C ALA A 250 7.04 -4.25 33.13
N GLY A 251 8.17 -4.64 32.53
CA GLY A 251 8.24 -5.02 31.12
C GLY A 251 7.57 -6.36 30.91
N GLY A 252 6.61 -6.40 30.00
CA GLY A 252 6.18 -7.63 29.33
C GLY A 252 7.11 -7.86 28.14
N GLY A 253 8.26 -8.48 28.39
CA GLY A 253 9.13 -8.99 27.34
C GLY A 253 8.47 -10.19 26.67
N GLY A 254 7.90 -9.97 25.48
CA GLY A 254 7.71 -11.07 24.53
C GLY A 254 9.10 -11.54 24.11
N GLY A 255 9.45 -12.77 24.48
CA GLY A 255 10.77 -13.34 24.20
C GLY A 255 11.06 -13.38 22.71
N ASP A 256 12.21 -12.79 22.34
CA ASP A 256 12.92 -13.11 21.11
C ASP A 256 13.33 -14.59 21.18
N GLU A 257 12.52 -15.48 20.59
CA GLU A 257 13.09 -16.72 20.09
C GLU A 257 14.02 -16.36 18.92
N PRO A 258 15.25 -16.88 18.87
CA PRO A 258 16.11 -16.68 17.72
C PRO A 258 15.41 -17.28 16.51
N ALA A 259 15.05 -16.43 15.53
CA ALA A 259 14.46 -16.86 14.29
C ALA A 259 15.32 -18.00 13.70
N ILE A 260 14.70 -19.18 13.54
CA ILE A 260 15.37 -20.34 12.94
C ILE A 260 15.91 -19.88 11.57
N PRO A 261 17.22 -20.05 11.30
CA PRO A 261 17.79 -19.67 10.02
C PRO A 261 17.02 -20.35 8.89
N LEU A 262 16.57 -19.58 7.91
CA LEU A 262 15.89 -20.14 6.75
C LEU A 262 16.84 -21.07 5.99
N PRO A 263 16.36 -22.22 5.50
CA PRO A 263 17.19 -23.15 4.75
C PRO A 263 17.72 -22.48 3.47
N ALA A 264 18.96 -22.78 3.12
CA ALA A 264 19.54 -22.45 1.82
C ALA A 264 19.56 -23.73 0.96
N PRO A 265 19.08 -23.70 -0.30
CA PRO A 265 18.59 -22.54 -1.05
C PRO A 265 17.22 -22.04 -0.56
N LEU A 266 16.91 -20.76 -0.81
CA LEU A 266 15.63 -20.14 -0.45
C LEU A 266 14.52 -20.51 -1.45
N PRO A 267 13.23 -20.45 -1.05
CA PRO A 267 12.15 -20.72 -1.99
C PRO A 267 12.18 -19.75 -3.18
N GLY A 268 11.90 -20.29 -4.36
CA GLY A 268 11.98 -19.56 -5.63
C GLY A 268 13.35 -19.61 -6.30
N SER A 269 14.37 -20.18 -5.65
CA SER A 269 15.67 -20.44 -6.26
C SER A 269 15.59 -21.50 -7.36
N LEU A 270 16.40 -21.35 -8.42
CA LEU A 270 16.57 -22.39 -9.45
C LEU A 270 17.10 -23.72 -8.90
N ASP A 271 17.80 -23.69 -7.76
CA ASP A 271 18.40 -24.84 -7.09
C ASP A 271 17.37 -25.71 -6.34
N LEU A 272 16.12 -25.24 -6.23
CA LEU A 272 15.00 -25.98 -5.68
C LEU A 272 13.97 -26.33 -6.78
N PRO A 273 13.16 -27.38 -6.58
CA PRO A 273 11.99 -27.62 -7.42
C PRO A 273 11.03 -26.42 -7.37
N PRO A 274 10.19 -26.22 -8.40
CA PRO A 274 9.14 -25.22 -8.37
C PRO A 274 8.29 -25.32 -7.10
N ASN A 275 7.96 -24.18 -6.49
CA ASN A 275 7.08 -24.10 -5.34
C ASN A 275 5.76 -23.44 -5.77
N GLU A 276 4.69 -24.22 -5.86
CA GLU A 276 3.39 -23.75 -6.37
C GLU A 276 2.80 -22.64 -5.50
N SER A 277 2.94 -22.74 -4.17
CA SER A 277 2.47 -21.73 -3.23
C SER A 277 3.16 -20.38 -3.45
N LEU A 278 4.50 -20.37 -3.53
CA LEU A 278 5.29 -19.17 -3.84
C LEU A 278 4.89 -18.59 -5.20
N GLN A 279 4.82 -19.45 -6.21
CA GLN A 279 4.46 -19.08 -7.58
C GLN A 279 3.03 -18.54 -7.67
N SER A 280 2.13 -18.95 -6.78
CA SER A 280 0.77 -18.41 -6.73
C SER A 280 0.74 -16.94 -6.33
N PHE A 281 1.73 -16.45 -5.56
CA PHE A 281 1.82 -15.05 -5.14
C PHE A 281 2.36 -14.11 -6.22
N LEU A 282 2.94 -14.67 -7.27
CA LEU A 282 3.64 -13.91 -8.31
C LEU A 282 2.92 -14.07 -9.65
N GLN A 283 3.01 -13.04 -10.49
CA GLN A 283 2.63 -13.13 -11.89
C GLN A 283 3.61 -14.06 -12.63
N ASP A 284 3.34 -14.27 -13.91
CA ASP A 284 4.15 -15.12 -14.79
C ASP A 284 5.60 -14.64 -14.98
N ASP A 285 5.89 -13.39 -14.61
CA ASP A 285 7.23 -12.82 -14.64
C ASP A 285 8.08 -13.10 -13.39
N GLY A 286 7.50 -13.72 -12.35
CA GLY A 286 8.21 -14.10 -11.13
C GLY A 286 8.62 -12.93 -10.24
N VAL A 287 8.07 -11.73 -10.46
CA VAL A 287 8.38 -10.52 -9.66
C VAL A 287 7.13 -9.76 -9.25
N HIS A 288 6.21 -9.50 -10.18
CA HIS A 288 5.02 -8.73 -9.86
C HIS A 288 4.02 -9.57 -9.07
N LEU A 289 3.24 -8.91 -8.20
CA LEU A 289 2.26 -9.61 -7.37
C LEU A 289 1.09 -10.08 -8.22
N SER A 290 0.69 -11.34 -8.01
CA SER A 290 -0.60 -11.83 -8.47
C SER A 290 -1.73 -11.26 -7.62
N ALA A 291 -2.97 -11.67 -7.91
CA ALA A 291 -4.10 -11.40 -7.02
C ALA A 291 -3.87 -11.96 -5.60
N GLU A 292 -3.28 -13.16 -5.50
CA GLU A 292 -3.02 -13.81 -4.20
C GLU A 292 -1.88 -13.13 -3.45
N GLY A 293 -0.80 -12.76 -4.15
CA GLY A 293 0.27 -11.98 -3.54
C GLY A 293 -0.21 -10.62 -3.05
N SER A 294 -1.11 -9.99 -3.81
CA SER A 294 -1.77 -8.74 -3.40
C SER A 294 -2.66 -8.92 -2.17
N ARG A 295 -3.34 -10.06 -2.00
CA ARG A 295 -4.12 -10.35 -0.78
C ARG A 295 -3.24 -10.50 0.44
N VAL A 296 -2.11 -11.21 0.33
CA VAL A 296 -1.14 -11.32 1.42
C VAL A 296 -0.66 -9.93 1.82
N LEU A 297 -0.16 -9.12 0.88
CA LEU A 297 0.30 -7.76 1.17
C LEU A 297 -0.79 -6.92 1.83
N PHE A 298 -2.01 -6.93 1.27
CA PHE A 298 -3.14 -6.20 1.84
C PHE A 298 -3.43 -6.61 3.28
N GLY A 299 -3.54 -7.92 3.56
CA GLY A 299 -3.83 -8.44 4.89
C GLY A 299 -2.73 -8.11 5.90
N GLU A 300 -1.45 -8.27 5.52
CA GLU A 300 -0.32 -7.93 6.38
C GLU A 300 -0.27 -6.42 6.65
N LEU A 301 -0.49 -5.57 5.64
CA LEU A 301 -0.52 -4.11 5.82
C LEU A 301 -1.66 -3.67 6.74
N MET A 302 -2.87 -4.21 6.55
CA MET A 302 -3.99 -3.93 7.44
C MET A 302 -3.73 -4.38 8.88
N SER A 303 -3.06 -5.52 9.07
CA SER A 303 -2.66 -6.02 10.39
C SER A 303 -1.62 -5.11 11.06
N VAL A 304 -0.66 -4.59 10.30
CA VAL A 304 0.31 -3.60 10.80
C VAL A 304 -0.38 -2.30 11.18
N ILE A 305 -1.31 -1.80 10.37
CA ILE A 305 -2.08 -0.59 10.68
C ILE A 305 -2.90 -0.80 11.95
N ASP A 306 -3.65 -1.90 12.06
CA ASP A 306 -4.46 -2.19 13.25
C ASP A 306 -3.62 -2.25 14.53
N LYS A 307 -2.47 -2.93 14.46
CA LYS A 307 -1.58 -3.12 15.61
C LYS A 307 -0.87 -1.83 16.05
N HIS A 308 -0.37 -1.04 15.10
CA HIS A 308 0.52 0.08 15.40
C HIS A 308 -0.14 1.45 15.29
N TYR A 309 -1.16 1.57 14.45
CA TYR A 309 -1.91 2.80 14.16
C TYR A 309 -3.43 2.54 14.15
N PRO A 310 -4.01 1.97 15.23
CA PRO A 310 -5.43 1.61 15.27
C PRO A 310 -6.36 2.81 14.99
N GLU A 311 -5.92 4.04 15.26
CA GLU A 311 -6.63 5.27 14.92
C GLU A 311 -6.80 5.51 13.42
N LEU A 312 -6.00 4.84 12.59
CA LEU A 312 -6.09 4.85 11.13
C LEU A 312 -6.92 3.69 10.59
N MET A 313 -7.49 2.82 11.44
CA MET A 313 -8.40 1.79 10.95
C MET A 313 -9.70 2.40 10.43
N PRO A 314 -10.30 1.85 9.35
CA PRO A 314 -11.52 2.38 8.76
C PRO A 314 -12.67 2.53 9.76
N SER A 315 -12.78 1.59 10.71
CA SER A 315 -13.77 1.59 11.79
C SER A 315 -13.55 2.72 12.81
N ALA A 316 -12.32 3.15 13.04
CA ALA A 316 -11.96 4.23 13.96
C ALA A 316 -12.09 5.63 13.34
N LEU A 317 -12.07 5.70 12.00
CA LEU A 317 -12.20 6.95 11.27
C LEU A 317 -13.67 7.38 11.18
N ARG A 318 -13.94 8.69 11.12
CA ARG A 318 -15.26 9.20 10.77
C ARG A 318 -15.45 9.24 9.26
N MET A 319 -16.67 9.01 8.78
CA MET A 319 -17.01 9.37 7.40
C MET A 319 -17.01 10.90 7.27
N ARG A 320 -16.37 11.41 6.21
CA ARG A 320 -16.17 12.85 5.96
C ARG A 320 -17.41 13.53 5.36
N LEU A 321 -18.28 12.77 4.70
CA LEU A 321 -19.52 13.27 4.14
C LEU A 321 -20.72 12.80 4.97
N PRO A 322 -21.75 13.64 5.14
CA PRO A 322 -23.01 13.27 5.80
C PRO A 322 -23.62 12.00 5.21
N ALA A 323 -24.48 11.32 5.98
CA ALA A 323 -25.35 10.31 5.42
C ALA A 323 -26.31 10.96 4.41
N TRP A 324 -26.66 10.26 3.34
CA TRP A 324 -27.45 10.83 2.24
C TRP A 324 -28.88 11.23 2.68
N ASP A 325 -29.37 10.60 3.74
CA ASP A 325 -30.71 10.74 4.33
C ASP A 325 -30.75 11.64 5.58
N ASP A 326 -29.62 12.24 5.96
CA ASP A 326 -29.55 13.18 7.09
C ASP A 326 -29.99 14.59 6.65
N VAL A 327 -31.31 14.80 6.62
CA VAL A 327 -31.94 16.04 6.15
C VAL A 327 -31.43 17.27 6.91
N ASP A 328 -31.25 17.16 8.23
CA ASP A 328 -30.85 18.28 9.07
C ASP A 328 -29.41 18.72 8.74
N VAL A 329 -28.50 17.75 8.56
CA VAL A 329 -27.12 18.04 8.18
C VAL A 329 -27.05 18.61 6.75
N TRP A 330 -27.81 18.08 5.79
CA TRP A 330 -27.82 18.63 4.43
C TRP A 330 -28.40 20.04 4.38
N MET A 331 -29.46 20.33 5.13
CA MET A 331 -29.99 21.70 5.26
C MET A 331 -28.94 22.66 5.82
N ALA A 332 -28.17 22.23 6.83
CA ALA A 332 -27.06 23.03 7.37
C ALA A 332 -25.93 23.24 6.34
N VAL A 333 -25.56 22.20 5.59
CA VAL A 333 -24.55 22.27 4.52
C VAL A 333 -25.00 23.20 3.40
N GLU A 334 -26.27 23.21 3.01
CA GLU A 334 -26.75 24.15 1.98
C GLU A 334 -26.70 25.60 2.44
N ASN A 335 -27.04 25.84 3.71
CA ASN A 335 -27.00 27.18 4.27
C ASN A 335 -25.57 27.72 4.39
N ASN A 336 -24.60 26.88 4.77
CA ASN A 336 -23.19 27.28 4.96
C ASN A 336 -22.31 27.08 3.71
N GLY A 337 -22.57 26.07 2.89
CA GLY A 337 -21.80 25.76 1.67
C GLY A 337 -22.07 26.77 0.54
N ARG A 338 -23.25 27.39 0.52
CA ARG A 338 -23.55 28.52 -0.36
C ARG A 338 -22.68 29.75 -0.05
N SER A 339 -22.29 29.98 1.21
CA SER A 339 -21.37 31.08 1.54
C SER A 339 -19.93 30.77 1.13
N GLU A 340 -19.43 29.55 1.37
CA GLU A 340 -18.06 29.18 0.97
C GLU A 340 -17.87 29.17 -0.56
N GLN A 341 -18.83 28.62 -1.32
CA GLN A 341 -18.77 28.65 -2.78
C GLN A 341 -18.86 30.08 -3.33
N ARG A 342 -19.67 30.96 -2.73
CA ARG A 342 -19.74 32.38 -3.12
C ARG A 342 -18.43 33.09 -2.85
N GLU A 343 -17.83 32.92 -1.67
CA GLU A 343 -16.53 33.48 -1.35
C GLU A 343 -15.42 32.97 -2.28
N GLN A 344 -15.43 31.68 -2.63
CA GLN A 344 -14.46 31.11 -3.55
C GLN A 344 -14.62 31.67 -4.97
N GLN A 345 -15.86 31.84 -5.44
CA GLN A 345 -16.18 32.49 -6.72
C GLN A 345 -15.79 33.98 -6.71
N GLU A 346 -15.98 34.69 -5.61
CA GLU A 346 -15.58 36.09 -5.44
C GLU A 346 -14.06 36.26 -5.39
N ARG A 347 -13.33 35.39 -4.69
CA ARG A 347 -11.85 35.34 -4.71
C ARG A 347 -11.30 35.06 -6.11
N MET A 348 -11.94 34.16 -6.87
CA MET A 348 -11.57 33.89 -8.25
C MET A 348 -11.87 35.09 -9.18
N ARG A 349 -12.99 35.81 -8.97
CA ARG A 349 -13.31 37.02 -9.72
C ARG A 349 -12.36 38.17 -9.40
N ALA A 350 -11.97 38.33 -8.14
CA ALA A 350 -11.01 39.34 -7.67
C ALA A 350 -9.57 39.07 -8.15
N ARG A 351 -9.25 37.82 -8.52
CA ARG A 351 -7.97 37.43 -9.13
C ARG A 351 -7.89 37.63 -10.64
N ARG A 352 -8.93 38.14 -11.32
CA ARG A 352 -8.80 38.55 -12.72
C ARG A 352 -7.92 39.79 -12.80
N PRO A 353 -6.77 39.76 -13.49
CA PRO A 353 -5.97 40.95 -13.68
C PRO A 353 -6.78 41.96 -14.51
N GLY A 354 -6.83 43.20 -14.02
CA GLY A 354 -7.28 44.35 -14.81
C GLY A 354 -6.55 44.37 -16.15
N GLY A 355 -7.31 44.62 -17.21
CA GLY A 355 -6.90 44.34 -18.57
C GLY A 355 -5.61 45.02 -19.01
N GLU A 356 -4.69 44.21 -19.52
CA GLU A 356 -3.88 44.56 -20.68
C GLU A 356 -4.02 43.43 -21.69
N GLY A 357 -4.37 43.79 -22.93
CA GLY A 357 -4.65 42.85 -24.00
C GLY A 357 -3.43 42.01 -24.37
N GLY A 358 -3.39 40.78 -23.86
CA GLY A 358 -2.45 39.75 -24.31
C GLY A 358 -2.75 39.37 -25.76
N ARG A 359 -1.82 39.70 -26.66
CA ARG A 359 -1.81 39.28 -28.07
C ARG A 359 -1.92 37.75 -28.12
N VAL A 360 -2.99 37.23 -28.73
CA VAL A 360 -3.09 35.82 -29.11
C VAL A 360 -2.07 35.57 -30.22
N VAL A 361 -0.94 34.95 -29.90
CA VAL A 361 -0.06 34.35 -30.91
C VAL A 361 -0.66 32.99 -31.24
N LYS A 362 -1.32 32.88 -32.40
CA LYS A 362 -1.66 31.58 -32.99
C LYS A 362 -0.35 30.92 -33.42
N GLY A 363 0.18 30.03 -32.59
CA GLY A 363 1.19 29.07 -33.02
C GLY A 363 0.50 27.91 -33.75
N GLU A 364 0.85 27.68 -35.01
CA GLU A 364 0.50 26.45 -35.72
C GLU A 364 1.27 25.29 -35.06
N PHE A 365 0.53 24.30 -34.59
CA PHE A 365 1.09 23.03 -34.12
C PHE A 365 1.18 22.09 -35.34
N GLU A 366 2.37 21.93 -35.90
CA GLU A 366 2.64 20.77 -36.76
C GLU A 366 2.86 19.55 -35.87
N ALA A 367 1.96 18.58 -36.01
CA ALA A 367 2.12 17.26 -35.44
C ALA A 367 3.22 16.53 -36.21
N VAL A 368 4.35 16.27 -35.56
CA VAL A 368 5.33 15.29 -36.05
C VAL A 368 4.81 13.91 -35.65
N LEU A 369 3.94 13.36 -36.50
CA LEU A 369 3.76 11.92 -36.58
C LEU A 369 4.94 11.40 -37.39
N SER A 370 5.87 10.72 -36.73
CA SER A 370 6.92 9.99 -37.42
C SER A 370 6.32 8.68 -37.95
N ASP A 371 6.04 8.67 -39.25
CA ASP A 371 5.70 7.47 -39.99
C ASP A 371 6.94 6.56 -40.02
N THR A 372 6.75 5.37 -39.46
CA THR A 372 7.54 4.21 -39.82
C THR A 372 6.94 3.71 -41.12
N GLU A 373 7.68 3.75 -42.23
CA GLU A 373 7.78 2.67 -43.23
C GLU A 373 8.49 3.10 -44.52
N GLN A 374 9.48 2.27 -44.90
CA GLN A 374 9.93 1.89 -46.26
C GLN A 374 11.36 2.23 -46.70
N ASN A 375 12.08 1.12 -46.98
CA ASN A 375 13.13 0.88 -47.98
C ASN A 375 14.58 1.26 -47.65
N ALA A 376 15.38 0.27 -47.22
CA ALA A 376 16.32 -0.49 -48.07
C ALA A 376 17.23 -1.40 -47.22
#